data_AF-A0A7C5YSL9-F1
#
_entry.id   AF-A0A7C5YSL9-F1
#
_cell.length_a   1.000
_cell.length_b   1.000
_cell.length_c   1.000
_cell.angle_alpha   90.00
_cell.angle_beta   90.00
_cell.angle_gamma   90.00
#
_symmetry.space_group_name_H-M   'P 1'
#
loop_
_entity.id
_entity.type
_entity.pdbx_description
1 polymer ?
#
loop_
_entity_poly.entity_id
_entity_poly.type
_entity_poly.pdbx_seq_one_letter_code
_entity_poly.pdbx_strand_id
1 'polypeptide(L)'
;MLENLVYPSEAMRNFNALLYLPHKEVLAPRVLLLAEKCLGWLAIESVLIMEDLEPATGFRAYLKSLGDNSEAIKNFLKELFLTLAKLHKANIYSRDTDKNLLIKNQNGKLDFFYFDFDQTFFWRRISFRRVAHTLKHFFDKPELNGKLTPQQLKEIIDLYLSELDKPHWKNKLLKSLLKFTQKG
;
A
#
# COMPACT_ATOMS: atom_id res chain seq x y z
N MET A 1 22.34 -17.28 -13.56
CA MET A 1 21.71 -18.51 -13.00
C MET A 1 22.33 -18.96 -11.65
N LEU A 2 23.06 -18.08 -10.94
CA LEU A 2 23.75 -18.42 -9.67
C LEU A 2 23.37 -17.49 -8.48
N GLU A 3 22.53 -16.47 -8.71
CA GLU A 3 22.12 -15.50 -7.67
C GLU A 3 21.05 -16.05 -6.70
N ASN A 4 20.45 -17.22 -7.02
CA ASN A 4 19.34 -17.79 -6.26
C ASN A 4 19.76 -18.81 -5.20
N LEU A 5 21.06 -19.05 -4.99
CA LEU A 5 21.46 -20.11 -4.05
C LEU A 5 21.00 -19.81 -2.63
N VAL A 6 21.03 -18.55 -2.16
CA VAL A 6 20.65 -18.18 -0.76
C VAL A 6 19.39 -17.31 -0.68
N TYR A 7 18.61 -17.21 -1.75
CA TYR A 7 17.41 -16.37 -1.72
C TYR A 7 16.19 -17.20 -1.30
N PRO A 8 15.48 -16.83 -0.22
CA PRO A 8 14.25 -17.53 0.15
C PRO A 8 13.25 -17.48 -1.01
N SER A 9 12.45 -18.55 -1.14
CA SER A 9 11.39 -18.65 -2.14
C SER A 9 10.45 -17.44 -2.04
N GLU A 10 9.76 -17.14 -3.14
CA GLU A 10 8.76 -16.07 -3.15
C GLU A 10 7.66 -16.30 -2.10
N ALA A 11 7.20 -17.54 -1.97
CA ALA A 11 6.23 -17.93 -0.95
C ALA A 11 6.76 -17.70 0.47
N MET A 12 8.01 -18.05 0.76
CA MET A 12 8.64 -17.81 2.07
C MET A 12 8.82 -16.32 2.36
N ARG A 13 9.19 -15.50 1.36
CA ARG A 13 9.26 -14.03 1.53
C ARG A 13 7.88 -13.45 1.85
N ASN A 14 6.87 -13.85 1.08
CA ASN A 14 5.48 -13.41 1.31
C ASN A 14 4.95 -13.91 2.66
N PHE A 15 5.23 -15.17 3.04
CA PHE A 15 4.90 -15.72 4.35
C PHE A 15 5.45 -14.87 5.50
N ASN A 16 6.75 -14.58 5.47
CA ASN A 16 7.40 -13.76 6.50
C ASN A 16 6.85 -12.34 6.55
N ALA A 17 6.54 -11.75 5.39
CA ALA A 17 5.90 -10.45 5.30
C ALA A 17 4.50 -10.45 5.93
N LEU A 18 3.66 -11.44 5.60
CA LEU A 18 2.30 -11.60 6.13
C LEU A 18 2.30 -11.80 7.65
N LEU A 19 3.29 -12.51 8.20
CA LEU A 19 3.46 -12.63 9.66
C LEU A 19 3.94 -11.33 10.31
N TYR A 20 4.79 -10.57 9.63
CA TYR A 20 5.39 -9.35 10.19
C TYR A 20 4.43 -8.16 10.24
N LEU A 21 3.57 -7.99 9.24
CA LEU A 21 2.69 -6.81 9.11
C LEU A 21 1.73 -6.60 10.30
N PRO A 22 1.06 -7.63 10.83
CA PRO A 22 0.19 -7.48 12.01
C PRO A 22 0.93 -6.93 13.24
N HIS A 23 2.20 -7.29 13.44
CA HIS A 23 3.04 -6.73 14.52
C HIS A 23 3.35 -5.24 14.33
N LYS A 24 3.06 -4.69 13.15
CA LYS A 24 3.19 -3.26 12.81
C LYS A 24 1.83 -2.58 12.64
N GLU A 25 0.75 -3.21 13.11
CA GLU A 25 -0.63 -2.73 12.98
C GLU A 25 -1.04 -2.49 11.52
N VAL A 26 -0.44 -3.22 10.59
CA VAL A 26 -0.81 -3.23 9.17
C VAL A 26 -1.57 -4.52 8.90
N LEU A 27 -2.79 -4.39 8.35
CA LEU A 27 -3.60 -5.55 8.03
C LEU A 27 -3.06 -6.26 6.79
N ALA A 28 -3.06 -7.57 6.85
CA ALA A 28 -2.65 -8.47 5.78
C ALA A 28 -3.44 -9.77 5.92
N PRO A 29 -3.66 -10.53 4.82
CA PRO A 29 -4.31 -11.82 4.89
C PRO A 29 -3.60 -12.74 5.89
N ARG A 30 -4.36 -13.38 6.78
CA ARG A 30 -3.86 -14.42 7.66
C ARG A 30 -3.30 -15.58 6.83
N VAL A 31 -2.09 -15.99 7.15
CA VAL A 31 -1.50 -17.20 6.58
C VAL A 31 -2.14 -18.45 7.18
N LEU A 32 -2.50 -19.40 6.32
CA LEU A 32 -3.00 -20.71 6.73
C LEU A 32 -1.92 -21.79 6.62
N LEU A 33 -1.12 -21.78 5.55
CA LEU A 33 -0.09 -22.78 5.31
C LEU A 33 1.03 -22.23 4.41
N LEU A 34 2.28 -22.58 4.72
CA LEU A 34 3.38 -22.57 3.77
C LEU A 34 3.89 -24.00 3.64
N ALA A 35 3.93 -24.51 2.41
CA ALA A 35 4.53 -25.81 2.10
C ALA A 35 5.66 -25.60 1.09
N GLU A 36 6.83 -26.14 1.38
CA GLU A 36 7.99 -26.08 0.49
C GLU A 36 8.54 -27.48 0.25
N LYS A 37 8.86 -27.78 -1.01
CA LYS A 37 9.67 -28.93 -1.38
C LYS A 37 11.09 -28.44 -1.54
N CYS A 38 12.02 -29.03 -0.79
CA CYS A 38 13.41 -28.60 -0.77
C CYS A 38 14.34 -29.68 -1.32
N LEU A 39 15.38 -29.26 -2.05
CA LEU A 39 16.55 -30.08 -2.35
C LEU A 39 17.69 -29.58 -1.47
N GLY A 40 17.90 -30.25 -0.33
CA GLY A 40 18.75 -29.72 0.74
C GLY A 40 18.13 -28.46 1.35
N TRP A 41 18.86 -27.35 1.31
CA TRP A 41 18.44 -26.06 1.86
C TRP A 41 17.79 -25.13 0.81
N LEU A 42 17.71 -25.56 -0.45
CA LEU A 42 17.10 -24.81 -1.54
C LEU A 42 15.65 -25.24 -1.75
N ALA A 43 14.71 -24.31 -1.65
CA ALA A 43 13.31 -24.54 -2.03
C ALA A 43 13.19 -24.62 -3.56
N ILE A 44 12.65 -25.74 -4.06
CA ILE A 44 12.43 -25.99 -5.51
C ILE A 44 10.97 -25.82 -5.93
N GLU A 45 10.03 -26.03 -5.00
CA GLU A 45 8.60 -25.74 -5.17
C GLU A 45 8.08 -25.15 -3.87
N SER A 46 7.15 -24.21 -3.95
CA SER A 46 6.58 -23.57 -2.78
C SER A 46 5.13 -23.18 -3.00
N VAL A 47 4.28 -23.44 -2.01
CA VAL A 47 2.86 -23.09 -2.00
C VAL A 47 2.55 -22.31 -0.73
N LEU A 48 1.97 -21.13 -0.89
CA LEU A 48 1.46 -20.30 0.20
C LEU A 48 -0.06 -20.25 0.12
N ILE A 49 -0.72 -20.71 1.18
CA ILE A 49 -2.17 -20.65 1.35
C ILE A 49 -2.47 -19.60 2.42
N MET A 50 -3.35 -18.66 2.07
CA MET A 50 -3.79 -17.58 2.93
C MET A 50 -5.31 -17.55 3.00
N GLU A 51 -5.85 -16.82 3.98
CA GLU A 51 -7.28 -16.61 4.10
C GLU A 51 -7.83 -15.93 2.85
N ASP A 52 -9.04 -16.33 2.46
CA ASP A 52 -9.82 -15.59 1.50
C ASP A 52 -10.47 -14.39 2.21
N LEU A 53 -10.33 -13.21 1.61
CA LEU A 53 -10.85 -11.96 2.17
C LEU A 53 -12.24 -11.60 1.64
N GLU A 54 -12.83 -12.43 0.75
CA GLU A 54 -14.14 -12.16 0.17
C GLU A 54 -15.23 -11.86 1.24
N PRO A 55 -16.14 -10.90 0.95
CA PRO A 55 -16.09 -9.97 -0.18
C PRO A 55 -15.10 -8.83 0.11
N ALA A 56 -14.01 -8.76 -0.66
CA ALA A 56 -13.05 -7.67 -0.64
C ALA A 56 -12.88 -7.11 -2.06
N THR A 57 -12.62 -5.81 -2.16
CA THR A 57 -12.53 -5.12 -3.45
C THR A 57 -11.15 -4.49 -3.61
N GLY A 58 -10.54 -4.62 -4.79
CA GLY A 58 -9.28 -3.95 -5.08
C GLY A 58 -9.43 -2.42 -5.13
N PHE A 59 -8.34 -1.69 -4.87
CA PHE A 59 -8.31 -0.22 -4.82
C PHE A 59 -9.07 0.47 -5.97
N ARG A 60 -8.80 0.09 -7.22
CA ARG A 60 -9.42 0.74 -8.39
C ARG A 60 -10.92 0.49 -8.48
N ALA A 61 -11.34 -0.74 -8.20
CA ALA A 61 -12.76 -1.10 -8.21
C ALA A 61 -13.51 -0.41 -7.06
N TYR A 62 -12.90 -0.33 -5.88
CA TYR A 62 -13.47 0.40 -4.75
C TYR A 62 -13.59 1.88 -5.06
N LEU A 63 -12.54 2.50 -5.59
CA LEU A 63 -12.54 3.91 -5.98
C LEU A 63 -13.59 4.23 -7.05
N LYS A 64 -13.81 3.34 -8.02
CA LYS A 64 -14.90 3.47 -9.02
C LYS A 64 -16.27 3.40 -8.37
N SER A 65 -16.46 2.54 -7.37
CA SER A 65 -17.74 2.41 -6.67
C SER A 65 -18.15 3.68 -5.91
N LEU A 66 -17.20 4.54 -5.55
CA LEU A 66 -17.46 5.86 -4.93
C LEU A 66 -18.00 6.90 -5.93
N GLY A 67 -17.96 6.60 -7.25
CA GLY A 67 -18.46 7.50 -8.29
C GLY A 67 -17.76 8.85 -8.29
N ASP A 68 -18.54 9.93 -8.39
CA ASP A 68 -18.04 11.32 -8.38
C ASP A 68 -18.26 12.02 -7.03
N ASN A 69 -18.56 11.26 -5.97
CA ASN A 69 -18.74 11.81 -4.64
C ASN A 69 -17.37 12.21 -4.04
N SER A 70 -17.01 13.48 -4.23
CA SER A 70 -15.74 14.05 -3.79
C SER A 70 -15.47 13.86 -2.29
N GLU A 71 -16.49 13.98 -1.43
CA GLU A 71 -16.31 13.83 0.01
C GLU A 71 -16.12 12.36 0.40
N ALA A 72 -16.83 11.43 -0.24
CA ALA A 72 -16.60 10.00 -0.04
C ALA A 72 -15.20 9.57 -0.49
N ILE A 73 -14.72 10.07 -1.63
CA ILE A 73 -13.35 9.84 -2.13
C ILE A 73 -12.32 10.41 -1.15
N LYS A 74 -12.52 11.64 -0.68
CA LYS A 74 -11.63 12.27 0.29
C LYS A 74 -11.56 11.46 1.59
N ASN A 75 -12.69 11.02 2.14
CA ASN A 75 -12.73 10.23 3.38
C ASN A 75 -12.03 8.88 3.20
N PHE A 76 -12.31 8.19 2.09
CA PHE A 76 -11.61 6.97 1.70
C PHE A 76 -10.09 7.16 1.65
N LEU A 77 -9.62 8.22 0.97
CA LEU A 77 -8.20 8.51 0.84
C LEU A 77 -7.56 8.92 2.17
N LYS A 78 -8.28 9.60 3.07
CA LYS A 78 -7.78 9.91 4.42
C LYS A 78 -7.51 8.62 5.19
N GLU A 79 -8.45 7.68 5.22
CA GLU A 79 -8.26 6.40 5.91
C GLU A 79 -7.13 5.56 5.30
N LEU A 80 -7.10 5.46 3.96
CA LEU A 80 -6.04 4.77 3.24
C LEU A 80 -4.65 5.36 3.51
N PHE A 81 -4.54 6.69 3.54
CA PHE A 81 -3.24 7.33 3.74
C PHE A 81 -2.78 7.20 5.19
N LEU A 82 -3.68 7.11 6.16
CA LEU A 82 -3.32 6.76 7.53
C LEU A 82 -2.72 5.34 7.61
N THR A 83 -3.31 4.35 6.95
CA THR A 83 -2.72 2.98 6.93
C THR A 83 -1.39 2.96 6.17
N LEU A 84 -1.29 3.71 5.07
CA LEU A 84 -0.03 3.86 4.34
C LEU A 84 1.07 4.54 5.17
N ALA A 85 0.72 5.52 6.01
CA ALA A 85 1.66 6.16 6.91
C ALA A 85 2.20 5.16 7.95
N LYS A 86 1.36 4.25 8.49
CA LYS A 86 1.82 3.15 9.36
C LYS A 86 2.80 2.22 8.65
N LEU A 87 2.48 1.81 7.41
CA LEU A 87 3.38 1.00 6.57
C LEU A 87 4.76 1.67 6.40
N HIS A 88 4.75 2.97 6.10
CA HIS A 88 5.97 3.75 5.94
C HIS A 88 6.72 3.98 7.26
N LYS A 89 6.02 4.21 8.38
CA LYS A 89 6.63 4.26 9.73
C LYS A 89 7.34 2.95 10.08
N ALA A 90 6.80 1.82 9.63
CA ALA A 90 7.42 0.50 9.76
C ALA A 90 8.63 0.27 8.84
N ASN A 91 9.08 1.29 8.10
CA ASN A 91 10.15 1.23 7.09
C ASN A 91 9.87 0.22 5.96
N ILE A 92 8.61 0.12 5.55
CA ILE A 92 8.18 -0.72 4.44
C ILE A 92 7.83 0.19 3.28
N TYR A 93 8.46 -0.03 2.13
CA TYR A 93 8.23 0.72 0.91
C TYR A 93 7.84 -0.24 -0.22
N SER A 94 6.71 -0.01 -0.86
CA SER A 94 6.28 -0.77 -2.04
C SER A 94 6.26 0.11 -3.28
N ARG A 95 6.63 -0.45 -4.44
CA ARG A 95 6.54 0.25 -5.74
C ARG A 95 5.15 0.15 -6.37
N ASP A 96 4.35 -0.86 -6.00
CA ASP A 96 3.06 -1.19 -6.63
C ASP A 96 1.92 -1.29 -5.59
N THR A 97 1.91 -0.34 -4.65
CA THR A 97 1.00 -0.40 -3.48
C THR A 97 -0.49 -0.30 -3.82
N ASP A 98 -0.88 0.23 -4.99
CA ASP A 98 -2.28 0.33 -5.40
C ASP A 98 -2.86 -0.99 -5.93
N LYS A 99 -2.04 -1.85 -6.53
CA LYS A 99 -2.47 -3.14 -7.08
C LYS A 99 -2.61 -4.20 -5.98
N ASN A 100 -1.80 -4.05 -4.95
CA ASN A 100 -1.54 -5.03 -3.91
C ASN A 100 -2.28 -4.65 -2.61
N LEU A 101 -3.50 -4.14 -2.79
CA LEU A 101 -4.36 -3.62 -1.74
C LEU A 101 -5.81 -4.07 -1.96
N LEU A 102 -6.35 -4.75 -0.96
CA LEU A 102 -7.77 -5.13 -0.86
C LEU A 102 -8.46 -4.29 0.22
N ILE A 103 -9.70 -3.92 -0.04
CA ILE A 103 -10.54 -3.11 0.83
C ILE A 103 -11.76 -3.93 1.24
N LYS A 104 -12.00 -4.03 2.55
CA LYS A 104 -13.20 -4.61 3.12
C LYS A 104 -13.96 -3.53 3.89
N ASN A 105 -15.22 -3.32 3.55
CA ASN A 105 -16.09 -2.40 4.28
C ASN A 105 -16.94 -3.22 5.26
N GLN A 106 -16.71 -3.00 6.56
CA GLN A 106 -17.43 -3.65 7.64
C GLN A 106 -18.20 -2.60 8.43
N ASN A 107 -19.52 -2.50 8.20
CA ASN A 107 -20.41 -1.57 8.91
C ASN A 107 -19.92 -0.10 8.89
N GLY A 108 -19.38 0.35 7.75
CA GLY A 108 -18.87 1.71 7.58
C GLY A 108 -17.41 1.91 7.99
N LYS A 109 -16.74 0.88 8.51
CA LYS A 109 -15.30 0.89 8.75
C LYS A 109 -14.56 0.25 7.57
N LEU A 110 -13.50 0.90 7.09
CA LEU A 110 -12.66 0.38 6.02
C LEU A 110 -11.43 -0.31 6.59
N ASP A 111 -11.27 -1.57 6.24
CA ASP A 111 -10.07 -2.34 6.50
C ASP A 111 -9.25 -2.50 5.21
N PHE A 112 -7.96 -2.18 5.29
CA PHE A 112 -7.02 -2.11 4.16
C PHE A 112 -5.98 -3.23 4.27
N PHE A 113 -6.16 -4.29 3.49
CA PHE A 113 -5.32 -5.48 3.50
C PHE A 113 -4.24 -5.39 2.43
N TYR A 114 -2.97 -5.42 2.84
CA TYR A 114 -1.83 -5.50 1.93
C TYR A 114 -1.46 -6.97 1.70
N PHE A 115 -1.20 -7.33 0.45
CA PHE A 115 -0.83 -8.67 0.03
C PHE A 115 0.09 -8.57 -1.19
N ASP A 116 0.80 -9.65 -1.56
CA ASP A 116 1.79 -9.65 -2.63
C ASP A 116 2.93 -8.63 -2.41
N PHE A 117 4.09 -9.15 -2.01
CA PHE A 117 5.23 -8.37 -1.56
C PHE A 117 6.44 -8.40 -2.50
N ASP A 118 6.26 -8.81 -3.75
CA ASP A 118 7.39 -8.95 -4.70
C ASP A 118 8.09 -7.63 -5.00
N GLN A 119 7.32 -6.54 -5.06
CA GLN A 119 7.84 -5.18 -5.24
C GLN A 119 7.87 -4.38 -3.93
N THR A 120 7.90 -5.09 -2.80
CA THR A 120 7.92 -4.51 -1.45
C THR A 120 9.28 -4.69 -0.78
N PHE A 121 9.80 -3.58 -0.27
CA PHE A 121 11.11 -3.49 0.36
C PHE A 121 10.94 -3.20 1.85
N PHE A 122 11.18 -4.23 2.65
CA PHE A 122 11.21 -4.13 4.11
C PHE A 122 12.52 -3.48 4.59
N TRP A 123 12.48 -2.88 5.78
CA TRP A 123 13.63 -2.26 6.46
C TRP A 123 14.28 -1.10 5.67
N ARG A 124 13.57 -0.57 4.68
CA ARG A 124 14.05 0.53 3.86
C ARG A 124 13.51 1.84 4.40
N ARG A 125 14.41 2.62 5.01
CA ARG A 125 14.11 3.96 5.54
C ARG A 125 13.29 4.78 4.55
N ILE A 126 12.15 5.29 4.99
CA ILE A 126 11.32 6.13 4.13
C ILE A 126 11.97 7.48 3.88
N SER A 127 12.11 7.82 2.61
CA SER A 127 12.70 9.06 2.13
C SER A 127 11.65 9.89 1.38
N PHE A 128 11.91 11.19 1.25
CA PHE A 128 11.02 12.08 0.50
C PHE A 128 10.72 11.55 -0.92
N ARG A 129 11.74 11.01 -1.62
CA ARG A 129 11.56 10.47 -2.98
C ARG A 129 10.61 9.28 -3.01
N ARG A 130 10.69 8.39 -2.02
CA ARG A 130 9.81 7.21 -1.89
C ARG A 130 8.38 7.63 -1.60
N VAL A 131 8.19 8.57 -0.66
CA VAL A 131 6.87 9.16 -0.41
C VAL A 131 6.30 9.79 -1.67
N ALA A 132 7.06 10.67 -2.33
CA ALA A 132 6.59 11.33 -3.55
C ALA A 132 6.22 10.32 -4.65
N HIS A 133 6.99 9.25 -4.80
CA HIS A 133 6.68 8.16 -5.73
C HIS A 133 5.36 7.47 -5.37
N THR A 134 5.20 7.00 -4.13
CA THR A 134 3.98 6.30 -3.69
C THR A 134 2.75 7.19 -3.82
N LEU A 135 2.82 8.44 -3.34
CA LEU A 135 1.67 9.35 -3.42
C LEU A 135 1.32 9.71 -4.85
N LYS A 136 2.33 9.90 -5.73
CA LYS A 136 2.07 10.05 -7.15
C LYS A 136 1.36 8.82 -7.69
N HIS A 137 1.78 7.62 -7.32
CA HIS A 137 1.14 6.40 -7.78
C HIS A 137 -0.34 6.32 -7.37
N PHE A 138 -0.74 6.86 -6.22
CA PHE A 138 -2.15 6.91 -5.84
C PHE A 138 -2.93 8.03 -6.54
N PHE A 139 -2.36 9.23 -6.65
CA PHE A 139 -3.06 10.40 -7.20
C PHE A 139 -3.06 10.48 -8.73
N ASP A 140 -2.10 9.85 -9.41
CA ASP A 140 -1.97 9.81 -10.87
C ASP A 140 -2.85 8.69 -11.47
N LYS A 141 -4.12 8.66 -11.02
CA LYS A 141 -5.12 7.69 -11.45
C LYS A 141 -6.25 8.43 -12.17
N PRO A 142 -6.66 7.98 -13.37
CA PRO A 142 -7.77 8.58 -14.09
C PRO A 142 -9.04 8.71 -13.23
N GLU A 143 -9.27 7.75 -12.33
CA GLU A 143 -10.40 7.74 -11.41
C GLU A 143 -10.42 8.91 -10.40
N LEU A 144 -9.31 9.63 -10.21
CA LEU A 144 -9.21 10.80 -9.31
C LEU A 144 -9.14 12.15 -10.04
N ASN A 145 -8.99 12.15 -11.37
CA ASN A 145 -8.82 13.38 -12.14
C ASN A 145 -10.05 14.29 -11.97
N GLY A 146 -9.81 15.52 -11.48
CA GLY A 146 -10.86 16.52 -11.25
C GLY A 146 -11.80 16.25 -10.06
N LYS A 147 -11.64 15.13 -9.34
CA LYS A 147 -12.55 14.75 -8.24
C LYS A 147 -12.18 15.32 -6.88
N LEU A 148 -10.94 15.77 -6.72
CA LEU A 148 -10.43 16.38 -5.49
C LEU A 148 -10.10 17.85 -5.72
N THR A 149 -10.59 18.69 -4.83
CA THR A 149 -10.16 20.09 -4.75
C THR A 149 -8.72 20.18 -4.24
N PRO A 150 -7.97 21.25 -4.56
CA PRO A 150 -6.63 21.48 -4.01
C PRO A 150 -6.60 21.49 -2.47
N GLN A 151 -7.68 21.96 -1.84
CA GLN A 151 -7.79 22.01 -0.38
C GLN A 151 -7.96 20.60 0.21
N GLN A 152 -8.79 19.74 -0.37
CA GLN A 152 -8.93 18.33 0.06
C GLN A 152 -7.61 17.57 -0.11
N LEU A 153 -6.91 17.77 -1.22
CA LEU A 153 -5.58 17.16 -1.45
C LEU A 153 -4.58 17.60 -0.37
N LYS A 154 -4.57 18.89 -0.02
CA LYS A 154 -3.73 19.43 1.04
C LYS A 154 -4.06 18.80 2.40
N GLU A 155 -5.34 18.65 2.75
CA GLU A 155 -5.75 17.98 3.98
C GLU A 155 -5.29 16.53 4.06
N ILE A 156 -5.42 15.76 2.98
CA ILE A 156 -4.98 14.36 2.93
C ILE A 156 -3.46 14.27 3.12
N ILE A 157 -2.70 15.12 2.42
CA ILE A 157 -1.24 15.15 2.52
C ILE A 157 -0.78 15.60 3.92
N ASP A 158 -1.47 16.56 4.52
CA ASP A 158 -1.17 17.05 5.87
C ASP A 158 -1.37 15.94 6.90
N LEU A 159 -2.50 15.25 6.83
CA LEU A 159 -2.81 14.11 7.69
C LEU A 159 -1.74 13.03 7.57
N TYR A 160 -1.43 12.64 6.33
CA TYR A 160 -0.42 11.63 6.03
C TYR A 160 0.98 11.99 6.57
N LEU A 161 1.44 13.23 6.34
CA LEU A 161 2.77 13.66 6.75
C LEU A 161 2.87 13.89 8.26
N SER A 162 1.78 14.29 8.91
CA SER A 162 1.69 14.33 10.37
C SER A 162 1.83 12.92 10.93
N GLU A 163 1.07 11.97 10.38
CA GLU A 163 1.16 10.56 10.78
C GLU A 163 2.49 9.92 10.40
N LEU A 164 3.28 10.48 9.48
CA LEU A 164 4.63 9.98 9.15
C LEU A 164 5.76 10.67 9.96
N ASP A 165 5.44 11.63 10.83
CA ASP A 165 6.42 12.49 11.52
C ASP A 165 7.34 13.24 10.54
N LYS A 166 6.76 13.74 9.44
CA LYS A 166 7.43 14.51 8.37
C LYS A 166 6.65 15.75 7.90
N PRO A 167 6.08 16.58 8.78
CA PRO A 167 5.30 17.77 8.36
C PRO A 167 6.10 18.74 7.50
N HIS A 168 7.42 18.83 7.72
CA HIS A 168 8.33 19.68 6.95
C HIS A 168 8.44 19.30 5.45
N TRP A 169 7.93 18.14 5.01
CA TRP A 169 7.91 17.75 3.60
C TRP A 169 6.74 18.35 2.80
N LYS A 170 5.74 18.90 3.47
CA LYS A 170 4.46 19.35 2.89
C LYS A 170 4.62 20.22 1.64
N ASN A 171 5.30 21.35 1.76
CA ASN A 171 5.39 22.32 0.66
C ASN A 171 6.11 21.74 -0.56
N LYS A 172 7.16 20.95 -0.33
CA LYS A 172 7.92 20.30 -1.39
C LYS A 172 7.09 19.21 -2.08
N LEU A 173 6.31 18.45 -1.32
CA LEU A 173 5.44 17.40 -1.82
C LEU A 173 4.27 17.96 -2.62
N LEU A 174 3.57 18.98 -2.11
CA LEU A 174 2.49 19.66 -2.82
C LEU A 174 2.97 20.24 -4.15
N LYS A 175 4.14 20.89 -4.18
CA LYS A 175 4.74 21.39 -5.43
C LYS A 175 5.07 20.25 -6.41
N SER A 176 5.43 19.08 -5.91
CA SER A 176 5.69 17.90 -6.75
C SER A 176 4.41 17.30 -7.31
N LEU A 177 3.30 17.32 -6.58
CA LEU A 177 2.02 16.71 -6.97
C LEU A 177 1.15 17.66 -7.83
N LEU A 178 1.10 18.95 -7.49
CA LEU A 178 0.27 19.95 -8.21
C LEU A 178 0.76 20.25 -9.63
N LYS A 179 2.05 20.03 -9.92
CA LYS A 179 2.58 20.09 -11.29
C LYS A 179 1.91 19.08 -12.25
N PHE A 180 1.23 18.06 -11.71
CA PHE A 180 0.57 17.03 -12.49
C PHE A 180 -0.94 17.28 -12.64
N THR A 181 -1.60 17.87 -11.64
CA THR A 181 -3.05 18.17 -11.70
C THR A 181 -3.43 19.28 -12.68
N GLN A 182 -2.45 20.04 -13.19
CA GLN A 182 -2.64 21.10 -14.20
C GLN A 182 -2.37 20.64 -15.65
N LYS A 183 -2.07 19.36 -15.88
CA LYS A 183 -1.80 18.78 -17.22
C LYS A 183 -2.95 17.91 -17.76
N GLY A 184 -4.11 17.92 -17.10
CA GLY A 184 -5.33 17.24 -17.54
C GLY A 184 -6.26 18.18 -18.27
#